data_AF-A0A8H5BA45-F1
#
_entry.id   AF-A0A8H5BA45-F1
#
_cell.length_a   1.000
_cell.length_b   1.000
_cell.length_c   1.000
_cell.angle_alpha   90.00
_cell.angle_beta   90.00
_cell.angle_gamma   90.00
#
_symmetry.space_group_name_H-M   'P 1'
#
loop_
_entity.id
_entity.type
_entity.pdbx_description
1 polymer ?
#
loop_
_entity_poly.entity_id
_entity_poly.type
_entity_poly.pdbx_seq_one_letter_code
_entity_poly.pdbx_strand_id
1 'polypeptide(L)'
;MVADFVSADFGWLRSPDGENSARRLFKPGKNRNGYFSNDEILDQVREAMDIVGEYYPQYEHVFVYDNATTHLKREEGASEKRD
;
A
#
# COMPACT_ATOMS: atom_id res chain seq x y z
N MET A 1 -6.41 7.84 -2.77
CA MET A 1 -5.47 7.35 -1.75
C MET A 1 -4.28 6.78 -2.47
N VAL A 2 -3.12 6.87 -1.83
CA VAL A 2 -1.86 6.34 -2.34
C VAL A 2 -1.39 5.31 -1.32
N ALA A 3 -1.08 4.10 -1.77
CA ALA A 3 -0.31 3.14 -0.98
C ALA A 3 1.07 3.05 -1.63
N ASP A 4 2.14 3.20 -0.85
CA ASP A 4 3.52 3.21 -1.33
C ASP A 4 4.47 2.83 -0.21
N PHE A 5 5.68 2.38 -0.57
CA PHE A 5 6.75 2.07 0.38
C PHE A 5 7.80 3.18 0.39
N VAL A 6 8.29 3.50 1.58
CA VAL A 6 9.29 4.56 1.78
C VAL A 6 10.32 4.11 2.81
N SER A 7 11.58 4.40 2.53
CA SER A 7 12.69 4.28 3.46
C SER A 7 13.17 5.67 3.89
N ALA A 8 13.61 5.80 5.14
CA ALA A 8 14.24 7.02 5.63
C ALA A 8 15.53 7.36 4.85
N ASP A 9 16.28 6.32 4.46
CA ASP A 9 17.59 6.49 3.81
C ASP A 9 17.49 6.58 2.29
N PHE A 10 16.51 5.90 1.68
CA PHE A 10 16.38 5.79 0.22
C PHE A 10 15.18 6.54 -0.37
N GLY A 11 14.26 7.03 0.46
CA GLY A 11 13.03 7.65 0.00
C GLY A 11 12.02 6.65 -0.56
N TRP A 12 11.21 7.09 -1.52
CA TRP A 12 10.13 6.28 -2.10
C TRP A 12 10.68 5.12 -2.93
N LEU A 13 10.13 3.92 -2.76
CA LEU A 13 10.58 2.74 -3.47
C LEU A 13 10.33 2.83 -4.98
N ARG A 14 11.42 2.87 -5.73
CA ARG A 14 11.49 2.92 -7.19
C ARG A 14 12.71 2.13 -7.67
N SER A 15 12.69 1.66 -8.90
CA SER A 15 13.94 1.26 -9.57
C SER A 15 14.87 2.48 -9.75
N PRO A 16 16.18 2.26 -9.93
CA PRO A 16 17.14 3.34 -10.14
C PRO A 16 16.83 4.25 -11.35
N ASP A 17 16.19 3.71 -12.39
CA ASP A 17 15.73 4.46 -13.56
C ASP A 17 14.34 5.10 -13.37
N GLY A 18 13.63 4.77 -12.30
CA GLY A 18 12.32 5.30 -11.95
C GLY A 18 11.12 4.62 -12.63
N GLU A 19 11.36 3.67 -13.54
CA GLU A 19 10.32 3.02 -14.35
C GLU A 19 9.47 2.02 -13.55
N ASN A 20 10.08 1.30 -12.60
CA ASN A 20 9.39 0.34 -11.75
C ASN A 20 9.02 0.94 -10.40
N SER A 21 7.79 0.69 -9.96
CA SER A 21 7.28 1.12 -8.65
C SER A 21 6.15 0.24 -8.16
N ALA A 22 6.19 -0.07 -6.86
CA ALA A 22 5.07 -0.70 -6.16
C ALA A 22 3.96 0.30 -5.77
N ARG A 23 4.00 1.57 -6.21
CA ARG A 23 2.98 2.56 -5.85
C ARG A 23 1.60 2.16 -6.39
N ARG A 24 0.57 2.27 -5.55
CA ARG A 24 -0.84 2.12 -5.95
C ARG A 24 -1.60 3.41 -5.79
N LEU A 25 -2.34 3.79 -6.82
CA LEU A 25 -3.33 4.87 -6.79
C LEU A 25 -4.72 4.26 -6.82
N PHE A 26 -5.53 4.55 -5.81
CA PHE A 26 -6.89 4.04 -5.75
C PHE A 26 -7.87 5.05 -5.15
N LYS A 27 -9.15 4.85 -5.47
CA LYS A 27 -10.25 5.71 -5.04
C LYS A 27 -11.15 4.91 -4.10
N PRO A 28 -11.07 5.11 -2.78
CA PRO A 28 -11.81 4.28 -1.84
C PRO A 28 -13.32 4.53 -1.91
N GLY A 29 -14.09 3.46 -1.70
CA GLY A 29 -15.53 3.52 -1.47
C GLY A 29 -16.32 2.48 -2.26
N LYS A 30 -17.49 2.12 -1.75
CA LYS A 30 -18.38 1.09 -2.32
C LYS A 30 -18.80 1.35 -3.76
N ASN A 31 -18.92 2.62 -4.16
CA ASN A 31 -19.26 3.06 -5.53
C ASN A 31 -18.02 3.58 -6.31
N ARG A 32 -16.82 3.23 -5.87
CA ARG A 32 -15.55 3.58 -6.53
C ARG A 32 -14.73 2.30 -6.75
N ASN A 33 -13.44 2.30 -6.43
CA ASN A 33 -12.56 1.14 -6.59
C ASN A 33 -12.65 0.15 -5.42
N GLY A 34 -13.67 0.25 -4.56
CA GLY A 34 -13.72 -0.54 -3.32
C GLY A 34 -12.71 -0.04 -2.28
N TYR A 35 -12.30 -0.91 -1.37
CA TYR A 35 -11.21 -0.67 -0.41
C TYR A 35 -9.99 -1.46 -0.85
N PHE A 36 -8.80 -1.02 -0.45
CA PHE A 36 -7.57 -1.75 -0.75
C PHE A 36 -7.58 -3.09 -0.02
N SER A 37 -7.72 -4.15 -0.80
CA SER A 37 -7.95 -5.51 -0.32
C SER A 37 -6.65 -6.16 0.16
N ASN A 38 -6.77 -7.27 0.88
CA ASN A 38 -5.60 -8.05 1.29
C ASN A 38 -4.83 -8.58 0.08
N ASP A 39 -5.52 -9.04 -0.96
CA ASP A 39 -4.89 -9.52 -2.19
C ASP A 39 -4.08 -8.40 -2.88
N GLU A 40 -4.66 -7.19 -2.96
CA GLU A 40 -3.94 -6.02 -3.51
C GLU A 40 -2.71 -5.63 -2.67
N ILE A 41 -2.76 -5.79 -1.34
CA ILE A 41 -1.59 -5.61 -0.46
C ILE A 41 -0.52 -6.65 -0.76
N LEU A 42 -0.89 -7.92 -0.90
CA LEU A 42 0.06 -8.99 -1.21
C LEU A 42 0.71 -8.79 -2.57
N ASP A 43 -0.06 -8.40 -3.58
CA ASP A 43 0.47 -8.10 -4.92
C ASP A 43 1.41 -6.89 -4.90
N GLN A 44 1.06 -5.85 -4.14
CA GLN A 44 1.94 -4.70 -3.95
C GLN A 44 3.28 -5.09 -3.29
N VAL A 45 3.23 -5.94 -2.26
CA VAL A 45 4.45 -6.42 -1.57
C VAL A 45 5.29 -7.29 -2.49
N ARG A 46 4.70 -8.15 -3.32
CA ARG A 46 5.43 -8.97 -4.29
C ARG A 46 6.22 -8.10 -5.27
N GLU A 47 5.60 -7.08 -5.86
CA GLU A 47 6.31 -6.14 -6.74
C GLU A 47 7.40 -5.36 -6.00
N ALA A 48 7.16 -4.98 -4.75
CA ALA A 48 8.18 -4.34 -3.93
C ALA A 48 9.37 -5.29 -3.69
N MET A 49 9.11 -6.57 -3.42
CA MET A 49 10.14 -7.61 -3.27
C MET A 49 10.95 -7.82 -4.55
N ASP A 50 10.30 -7.80 -5.72
CA ASP A 50 10.96 -7.91 -7.01
C ASP A 50 11.91 -6.71 -7.24
N ILE A 51 11.45 -5.48 -6.98
CA ILE A 51 12.28 -4.27 -7.12
C ILE A 51 13.49 -4.32 -6.18
N VAL A 52 13.29 -4.63 -4.90
CA VAL A 52 14.41 -4.63 -3.95
C VAL A 52 15.36 -5.81 -4.15
N GLY A 53 14.86 -6.94 -4.64
CA GLY A 53 15.67 -8.10 -5.00
C GLY A 53 16.55 -7.84 -6.22
N GLU A 54 16.03 -7.12 -7.22
CA GLU A 54 16.79 -6.81 -8.44
C GLU A 54 17.80 -5.67 -8.21
N TYR A 55 17.37 -4.55 -7.62
CA TYR A 55 18.18 -3.33 -7.59
C TYR A 55 18.92 -3.08 -6.28
N TYR A 56 18.50 -3.73 -5.19
CA TYR A 56 19.03 -3.51 -3.85
C TYR A 56 19.38 -4.82 -3.10
N PRO A 57 20.00 -5.83 -3.75
CA PRO A 57 20.20 -7.17 -3.17
C PRO A 57 21.18 -7.18 -1.98
N GLN A 58 21.98 -6.13 -1.80
CA GLN A 58 22.95 -6.02 -0.72
C GLN A 58 22.34 -5.67 0.65
N TYR A 59 21.04 -5.34 0.69
CA TYR A 59 20.33 -5.00 1.91
C TYR A 59 19.35 -6.10 2.31
N GLU A 60 19.14 -6.26 3.61
CA GLU A 60 17.99 -7.01 4.12
C GLU A 60 16.78 -6.08 4.23
N HIS A 61 15.65 -6.53 3.69
CA HIS A 61 14.45 -5.71 3.56
C HIS A 61 13.37 -6.16 4.55
N VAL A 62 12.83 -5.22 5.32
CA VAL A 62 11.66 -5.45 6.18
C VAL A 62 10.55 -4.51 5.70
N PHE A 63 9.44 -5.10 5.25
CA PHE A 63 8.25 -4.34 4.86
C PHE A 63 7.30 -4.22 6.05
N VAL A 64 6.96 -2.97 6.41
CA VAL A 64 5.97 -2.67 7.44
C VAL A 64 4.78 -2.00 6.77
N TYR A 65 3.60 -2.54 7.00
CA TYR A 65 2.36 -2.00 6.44
C TYR A 65 1.56 -1.32 7.55
N ASP A 66 1.45 0.01 7.49
CA ASP A 66 0.57 0.77 8.39
C ASP A 66 -0.86 0.76 7.84
N ASN A 67 -1.66 -0.21 8.29
CA ASN A 67 -3.10 -0.22 8.03
C ASN A 67 -3.83 0.53 9.14
N ALA A 68 -3.66 1.85 9.19
CA ALA A 68 -4.33 2.69 10.18
C ALA A 68 -5.85 2.40 10.23
N THR A 69 -6.32 2.00 11.41
CA THR A 69 -7.71 1.58 11.66
C THR A 69 -8.73 2.71 11.57
N THR A 70 -8.30 3.94 11.27
CA THR A 70 -9.17 5.09 11.00
C THR A 70 -10.06 4.91 9.77
N HIS A 71 -9.85 3.84 8.99
CA HIS A 71 -10.74 3.38 7.92
C HIS A 71 -11.45 2.05 8.24
N LEU A 72 -11.73 1.78 9.52
CA LEU A 72 -12.55 0.63 9.94
C LEU A 72 -13.87 0.63 9.17
N LYS A 73 -14.09 -0.46 8.41
CA LYS A 73 -15.41 -0.77 7.85
C LYS A 73 -16.39 -0.84 9.01
N ARG A 74 -17.30 0.13 9.11
CA ARG A 74 -18.42 0.07 10.05
C ARG A 74 -19.18 -1.24 9.82
N GLU A 75 -19.57 -1.92 10.90
CA GLU A 75 -20.42 -3.10 10.81
C GLU A 75 -21.67 -2.80 9.97
N GLU A 76 -22.11 -3.78 9.18
CA GLU A 76 -23.38 -3.68 8.46
C GLU A 76 -24.51 -3.54 9.48
N GLY A 77 -25.09 -2.33 9.57
CA GLY A 77 -26.18 -2.01 10.51
C GLY A 77 -25.86 -0.89 11.52
N ALA A 78 -24.62 -0.41 11.59
CA ALA A 78 -24.28 0.73 12.46
C ALA A 78 -25.00 2.01 11.98
N SER A 79 -26.06 2.40 12.69
CA SER A 79 -26.85 3.58 12.39
C SER A 79 -26.07 4.86 12.71
N GLU A 80 -26.04 5.81 11.77
CA GLU A 80 -25.57 7.16 12.05
C GLU A 80 -26.56 7.86 12.97
N LYS A 81 -26.15 8.17 14.22
CA LYS A 81 -26.86 9.19 14.99
C LYS A 81 -26.68 10.51 14.24
N ARG A 82 -27.81 11.04 13.77
CA ARG A 82 -27.90 12.42 13.27
C ARG A 82 -28.16 13.29 14.49
N ASP A 83 -27.27 14.25 14.73
CA ASP A 83 -27.51 15.40 15.62
C ASP A 83 -28.46 16.39 14.94
#